data_AF-Q0A557-F1
#
_entry.id   AF-Q0A557-F1
#
_cell.length_a   1.000
_cell.length_b   1.000
_cell.length_c   1.000
_cell.angle_alpha   90.00
_cell.angle_beta   90.00
_cell.angle_gamma   90.00
#
_symmetry.space_group_name_H-M   'P 1'
#
loop_
_entity.id
_entity.type
_entity.pdbx_description
1 polymer ?
#
loop_
_entity_poly.entity_id
_entity_poly.type
_entity_poly.pdbx_seq_one_letter_code
_entity_poly.pdbx_strand_id
1 'polypeptide(L)'
;MYSSHTVPLNQHPDGGWTHQVQADKAYQDSVLPGVSRTFALTIPQLPEYLRGTVTNAYLLCRIADTIEDHLPGDSVAKAEWFKRLDIALRGQEPAEPFGRELARMFPRQSTPRTELELVRNTHRVLRVTRALPAWQRRSVVRCVRVLAKGMARFQANKRPDGLADMAAFDDYCYHVAGVVGEMLTVLFCGYSTVMGRHRQELMRMSLSFGQALQMTNILKDVWNDRERGVCWLPRDIFAGAGCPLDADADWAGDPHFHEGMRRMVAIARGHLDRGFEYVLQIPVSEPGIRRFCIWALGMAALTLGNIHRHPQFRDPAEIKISRRTVRGLMTITPALVRRDWLLKASYAAATRRLPPADVRPAHNPAHGGPAGR
;
A
#
# COMPACT_ATOMS: atom_id res chain seq x y z
N MET A 1 31.48 34.42 9.51
CA MET A 1 32.03 33.07 9.21
C MET A 1 31.16 32.03 9.90
N TYR A 2 30.07 31.60 9.26
CA TYR A 2 29.28 30.47 9.73
C TYR A 2 29.51 29.33 8.75
N SER A 3 30.24 28.32 9.21
CA SER A 3 30.57 27.13 8.43
C SER A 3 29.30 26.30 8.24
N SER A 4 28.82 26.31 7.00
CA SER A 4 27.78 25.42 6.50
C SER A 4 28.29 23.99 6.51
N HIS A 5 27.97 23.23 7.55
CA HIS A 5 28.07 21.76 7.49
C HIS A 5 26.89 21.20 6.67
N THR A 6 26.90 21.50 5.37
CA THR A 6 26.29 20.64 4.37
C THR A 6 27.08 19.33 4.37
N VAL A 7 26.46 18.25 4.84
CA VAL A 7 26.97 16.91 4.53
C VAL A 7 27.02 16.80 3.00
N PRO A 8 28.19 16.55 2.39
CA PRO A 8 28.29 16.51 0.94
C PRO A 8 27.44 15.37 0.39
N LEU A 9 26.61 15.67 -0.60
CA LEU A 9 25.90 14.71 -1.46
C LEU A 9 26.85 13.80 -2.30
N ASN A 10 28.15 13.84 -2.04
CA ASN A 10 29.22 13.17 -2.80
C ASN A 10 30.10 12.22 -1.96
N GLN A 11 29.52 11.54 -0.97
CA GLN A 11 30.13 10.33 -0.40
C GLN A 11 29.08 9.22 -0.24
N HIS A 12 28.58 8.69 -1.34
CA HIS A 12 27.77 7.48 -1.30
C HIS A 12 28.31 6.46 -2.29
N PRO A 13 28.60 5.22 -1.85
CA PRO A 13 29.28 4.25 -2.67
C PRO A 13 28.31 3.69 -3.70
N ASP A 14 28.30 4.28 -4.88
CA ASP A 14 28.06 3.48 -6.09
C ASP A 14 29.24 2.51 -6.35
N GLY A 15 30.36 2.65 -5.62
CA GLY A 15 31.44 1.67 -5.54
C GLY A 15 31.38 0.80 -4.28
N GLY A 16 30.76 -0.38 -4.35
CA GLY A 16 30.81 -1.34 -3.24
C GLY A 16 29.78 -2.47 -3.26
N TRP A 17 28.82 -2.45 -4.19
CA TRP A 17 27.92 -3.58 -4.37
C TRP A 17 28.68 -4.71 -5.05
N THR A 18 28.63 -5.92 -4.48
CA THR A 18 29.13 -7.09 -5.19
C THR A 18 28.36 -7.25 -6.51
N HIS A 19 29.01 -7.82 -7.53
CA HIS A 19 28.38 -8.13 -8.82
C HIS A 19 27.03 -8.88 -8.63
N GLN A 20 26.96 -9.71 -7.58
CA GLN A 20 25.76 -10.43 -7.19
C GLN A 20 24.60 -9.51 -6.75
N VAL A 21 24.86 -8.47 -5.95
CA VAL A 21 23.78 -7.55 -5.51
C VAL A 21 23.30 -6.69 -6.67
N GLN A 22 24.18 -6.29 -7.59
CA GLN A 22 23.77 -5.57 -8.81
C GLN A 22 22.84 -6.44 -9.68
N ALA A 23 23.20 -7.71 -9.89
CA ALA A 23 22.34 -8.65 -10.60
C ALA A 23 20.97 -8.83 -9.90
N ASP A 24 20.95 -8.87 -8.57
CA ASP A 24 19.70 -8.96 -7.80
C ASP A 24 18.84 -7.69 -7.89
N LYS A 25 19.44 -6.49 -7.90
CA LYS A 25 18.71 -5.24 -8.16
C LYS A 25 18.08 -5.25 -9.55
N ALA A 26 18.82 -5.66 -10.58
CA ALA A 26 18.31 -5.77 -11.94
C ALA A 26 17.11 -6.76 -12.03
N TYR A 27 17.16 -7.87 -11.27
CA TYR A 27 16.04 -8.78 -11.17
C TYR A 27 14.80 -8.16 -10.52
N GLN A 28 14.97 -7.39 -9.45
CA GLN A 28 13.85 -6.70 -8.82
C GLN A 28 13.15 -5.76 -9.80
N ASP A 29 13.92 -5.04 -10.62
CA ASP A 29 13.38 -4.15 -11.65
C ASP A 29 12.67 -4.93 -12.77
N SER A 30 13.17 -6.12 -13.14
CA SER A 30 12.54 -6.94 -14.16
C SER A 30 11.25 -7.63 -13.69
N VAL A 31 11.16 -8.02 -12.42
CA VAL A 31 9.98 -8.73 -11.89
C VAL A 31 8.85 -7.77 -11.50
N LEU A 32 9.17 -6.52 -11.13
CA LEU A 32 8.20 -5.52 -10.65
C LEU A 32 6.99 -5.34 -11.59
N PRO A 33 7.13 -5.16 -12.92
CA PRO A 33 5.99 -5.04 -13.83
C PRO A 33 5.08 -6.26 -13.87
N GLY A 34 5.64 -7.45 -13.61
CA GLY A 34 4.91 -8.72 -13.59
C GLY A 34 4.05 -8.91 -12.33
N VAL A 35 4.37 -8.22 -11.24
CA VAL A 35 3.64 -8.29 -9.96
C VAL A 35 2.95 -6.97 -9.57
N SER A 36 3.13 -5.91 -10.37
CA SER A 36 2.43 -4.64 -10.18
C SER A 36 2.43 -3.74 -11.41
N ARG A 37 1.26 -3.50 -11.98
CA ARG A 37 1.13 -2.50 -13.05
C ARG A 37 1.24 -1.08 -12.50
N THR A 38 0.63 -0.79 -11.35
CA THR A 38 0.62 0.55 -10.75
C THR A 38 1.98 0.95 -10.21
N PHE A 39 2.65 0.07 -9.45
CA PHE A 39 3.96 0.39 -8.90
C PHE A 39 5.07 0.40 -9.95
N ALA A 40 4.96 -0.40 -11.03
CA ALA A 40 5.88 -0.30 -12.16
C ALA A 40 5.80 1.04 -12.91
N LEU A 41 4.68 1.77 -12.80
CA LEU A 41 4.55 3.11 -13.37
C LEU A 41 5.03 4.20 -12.40
N THR A 42 4.74 4.05 -11.11
CA THR A 42 4.99 5.09 -10.10
C THR A 42 6.42 5.06 -9.55
N ILE A 43 6.97 3.89 -9.20
CA ILE A 43 8.31 3.76 -8.60
C ILE A 43 9.41 4.39 -9.49
N PRO A 44 9.41 4.25 -10.82
CA PRO A 44 10.40 4.91 -11.67
C PRO A 44 10.42 6.43 -11.58
N GLN A 45 9.34 7.07 -11.11
CA GLN A 45 9.26 8.51 -10.92
C GLN A 45 10.09 9.01 -9.74
N LEU A 46 10.40 8.12 -8.78
CA LEU A 46 11.20 8.47 -7.62
C LEU A 46 12.65 8.80 -8.02
N PRO A 47 13.34 9.63 -7.22
CA PRO A 47 14.78 9.79 -7.32
C PRO A 47 15.51 8.45 -7.27
N GLU A 48 16.62 8.33 -8.02
CA GLU A 48 17.38 7.07 -8.17
C GLU A 48 17.74 6.46 -6.80
N TYR A 49 18.15 7.31 -5.85
CA TYR A 49 18.50 6.92 -4.49
C TYR A 49 17.37 6.21 -3.72
N LEU A 50 16.11 6.55 -4.02
CA LEU A 50 14.94 5.97 -3.37
C LEU A 50 14.38 4.77 -4.14
N ARG A 51 14.57 4.74 -5.47
CA ARG A 51 13.95 3.74 -6.35
C ARG A 51 14.24 2.32 -5.90
N GLY A 52 15.52 1.96 -5.75
CA GLY A 52 15.92 0.59 -5.39
C GLY A 52 15.35 0.13 -4.04
N THR A 53 15.31 1.03 -3.06
CA THR A 53 14.78 0.75 -1.72
C THR A 53 13.27 0.59 -1.72
N VAL A 54 12.55 1.44 -2.46
CA VAL A 54 11.09 1.34 -2.58
C VAL A 54 10.68 0.12 -3.41
N THR A 55 11.41 -0.22 -4.49
CA THR A 55 11.22 -1.48 -5.22
C THR A 55 11.41 -2.68 -4.29
N ASN A 56 12.51 -2.71 -3.53
CA ASN A 56 12.79 -3.78 -2.58
C ASN A 56 11.68 -3.94 -1.53
N ALA A 57 11.26 -2.82 -0.93
CA ALA A 57 10.19 -2.82 0.06
C ALA A 57 8.86 -3.32 -0.53
N TYR A 58 8.49 -2.86 -1.73
CA TYR A 58 7.29 -3.32 -2.41
C TYR A 58 7.32 -4.83 -2.68
N LEU A 59 8.44 -5.36 -3.16
CA LEU A 59 8.56 -6.79 -3.45
C LEU A 59 8.47 -7.65 -2.17
N LEU A 60 9.01 -7.18 -1.05
CA LEU A 60 8.83 -7.86 0.24
C LEU A 60 7.37 -7.85 0.71
N CYS A 61 6.67 -6.71 0.58
CA CYS A 61 5.23 -6.66 0.87
C CYS A 61 4.44 -7.60 -0.05
N ARG A 62 4.77 -7.64 -1.36
CA ARG A 62 4.14 -8.54 -2.31
C ARG A 62 4.38 -10.02 -1.98
N ILE A 63 5.57 -10.39 -1.49
CA ILE A 63 5.82 -11.76 -1.00
C ILE A 63 4.90 -12.08 0.19
N ALA A 64 4.71 -11.14 1.12
CA ALA A 64 3.77 -11.30 2.23
C ALA A 64 2.31 -11.41 1.74
N ASP A 65 1.88 -10.57 0.79
CA ASP A 65 0.56 -10.68 0.14
C ASP A 65 0.38 -12.06 -0.52
N THR A 66 1.38 -12.56 -1.25
CA THR A 66 1.29 -13.87 -1.91
C THR A 66 1.16 -15.00 -0.88
N ILE A 67 1.85 -14.92 0.27
CA ILE A 67 1.65 -15.85 1.40
C ILE A 67 0.22 -15.76 1.94
N GLU A 68 -0.30 -14.55 2.12
CA GLU A 68 -1.66 -14.33 2.60
C GLU A 68 -2.69 -14.93 1.64
N ASP A 69 -2.52 -14.66 0.35
CA ASP A 69 -3.55 -14.90 -0.65
C ASP A 69 -3.57 -16.30 -1.22
N HIS A 70 -2.39 -16.83 -1.58
CA HIS A 70 -2.27 -18.01 -2.43
C HIS A 70 -1.66 -19.22 -1.71
N LEU A 71 -1.08 -19.05 -0.52
CA LEU A 71 -0.53 -20.18 0.22
C LEU A 71 -1.68 -21.08 0.72
N PRO A 72 -1.65 -22.40 0.45
CA PRO A 72 -2.65 -23.32 0.98
C PRO A 72 -2.43 -23.56 2.48
N GLY A 73 -3.49 -23.97 3.16
CA GLY A 73 -3.48 -24.25 4.59
C GLY A 73 -4.33 -23.27 5.40
N ASP A 74 -4.49 -23.59 6.68
CA ASP A 74 -5.22 -22.77 7.64
C ASP A 74 -4.42 -21.55 8.12
N SER A 75 -5.03 -20.73 8.96
CA SER A 75 -4.40 -19.53 9.51
C SER A 75 -3.16 -19.84 10.36
N VAL A 76 -3.10 -21.01 11.00
CA VAL A 76 -1.95 -21.45 11.82
C VAL A 76 -0.75 -21.77 10.93
N ALA A 77 -0.95 -22.52 9.85
CA ALA A 77 0.09 -22.82 8.88
C ALA A 77 0.63 -21.54 8.23
N LYS A 78 -0.24 -20.61 7.84
CA LYS A 78 0.17 -19.30 7.29
C LYS A 78 0.95 -18.47 8.31
N ALA A 79 0.53 -18.46 9.58
CA ALA A 79 1.22 -17.73 10.64
C ALA A 79 2.66 -18.21 10.85
N GLU A 80 2.92 -19.52 10.74
CA GLU A 80 4.30 -20.04 10.82
C GLU A 80 5.16 -19.56 9.65
N TRP A 81 4.61 -19.44 8.44
CA TRP A 81 5.34 -18.85 7.31
C TRP A 81 5.63 -17.36 7.47
N PHE A 82 4.69 -16.59 8.03
CA PHE A 82 4.96 -15.19 8.39
C PHE A 82 6.05 -15.05 9.45
N LYS A 83 6.10 -15.96 10.43
CA LYS A 83 7.17 -16.02 11.43
C LYS A 83 8.52 -16.37 10.80
N ARG A 84 8.57 -17.35 9.89
CA ARG A 84 9.79 -17.65 9.12
C ARG A 84 10.24 -16.46 8.27
N LEU A 85 9.32 -15.75 7.62
CA LEU A 85 9.62 -14.52 6.89
C LEU A 85 10.27 -13.46 7.82
N ASP A 86 9.77 -13.28 9.06
CA ASP A 86 10.40 -12.41 10.06
C ASP A 86 11.84 -12.85 10.42
N ILE A 87 12.06 -14.15 10.59
CA ILE A 87 13.40 -14.71 10.88
C ILE A 87 14.35 -14.46 9.69
N ALA A 88 13.90 -14.72 8.46
CA ALA A 88 14.67 -14.51 7.24
C ALA A 88 14.99 -13.02 7.00
N LEU A 89 14.05 -12.11 7.26
CA LEU A 89 14.24 -10.65 7.20
C LEU A 89 15.31 -10.16 8.19
N ARG A 90 15.38 -10.77 9.37
CA ARG A 90 16.41 -10.48 10.39
C ARG A 90 17.77 -11.13 10.08
N GLY A 91 17.86 -11.92 9.01
CA GLY A 91 19.08 -12.64 8.65
C GLY A 91 19.39 -13.82 9.56
N GLN A 92 18.39 -14.30 10.32
CA GLN A 92 18.52 -15.42 11.25
C GLN A 92 18.21 -16.77 10.59
N GLU A 93 17.82 -16.76 9.32
CA GLU A 93 17.60 -17.95 8.49
C GLU A 93 18.26 -17.74 7.11
N PRO A 94 18.92 -18.77 6.54
CA PRO A 94 19.44 -18.72 5.19
C PRO A 94 18.33 -18.45 4.16
N ALA A 95 18.48 -17.35 3.41
CA ALA A 95 17.46 -16.88 2.48
C ALA A 95 17.14 -17.83 1.31
N GLU A 96 18.14 -18.53 0.79
CA GLU A 96 17.99 -19.42 -0.37
C GLU A 96 17.14 -20.66 -0.07
N PRO A 97 17.44 -21.44 1.00
CA PRO A 97 16.54 -22.50 1.47
C PRO A 97 15.13 -22.00 1.74
N PHE A 98 14.97 -20.89 2.47
CA PHE A 98 13.68 -20.30 2.77
C PHE A 98 12.81 -20.08 1.51
N GLY A 99 13.34 -19.37 0.51
CA GLY A 99 12.60 -19.08 -0.73
C GLY A 99 12.26 -20.34 -1.54
N ARG A 100 13.15 -21.34 -1.57
CA ARG A 100 12.89 -22.62 -2.24
C ARG A 100 11.82 -23.44 -1.54
N GLU A 101 11.86 -23.52 -0.23
CA GLU A 101 10.87 -24.24 0.57
C GLU A 101 9.49 -23.58 0.47
N LEU A 102 9.44 -22.26 0.65
CA LEU A 102 8.21 -21.49 0.52
C LEU A 102 7.56 -21.72 -0.85
N ALA A 103 8.35 -21.62 -1.94
CA ALA A 103 7.84 -21.83 -3.30
C ALA A 103 7.28 -23.25 -3.56
N ARG A 104 7.73 -24.28 -2.84
CA ARG A 104 7.21 -25.65 -3.00
C ARG A 104 5.80 -25.82 -2.44
N MET A 105 5.40 -24.95 -1.52
CA MET A 105 4.08 -25.01 -0.90
C MET A 105 2.98 -24.45 -1.81
N PHE A 106 3.33 -23.67 -2.83
CA PHE A 106 2.35 -23.01 -3.69
C PHE A 106 1.85 -23.93 -4.82
N PRO A 107 0.53 -24.05 -4.98
CA PRO A 107 -0.06 -24.73 -6.14
C PRO A 107 0.25 -23.95 -7.42
N ARG A 108 0.94 -24.60 -8.37
CA ARG A 108 1.37 -23.96 -9.63
C ARG A 108 0.22 -23.53 -10.52
N GLN A 109 -0.93 -24.19 -10.42
CA GLN A 109 -2.09 -23.97 -11.27
C GLN A 109 -2.93 -22.75 -10.84
N SER A 110 -2.94 -22.43 -9.54
CA SER A 110 -3.76 -21.34 -8.98
C SER A 110 -2.98 -20.15 -8.45
N THR A 111 -1.65 -20.20 -8.48
CA THR A 111 -0.79 -19.05 -8.12
C THR A 111 -0.32 -18.34 -9.39
N PRO A 112 -0.46 -17.00 -9.50
CA PRO A 112 0.07 -16.24 -10.63
C PRO A 112 1.56 -16.54 -10.85
N ARG A 113 1.95 -16.82 -12.10
CA ARG A 113 3.30 -17.28 -12.45
C ARG A 113 4.40 -16.33 -11.97
N THR A 114 4.19 -15.03 -12.11
CA THR A 114 5.14 -13.98 -11.71
C THR A 114 5.26 -13.85 -10.20
N GLU A 115 4.18 -14.04 -9.45
CA GLU A 115 4.21 -14.10 -7.98
C GLU A 115 4.95 -15.34 -7.48
N LEU A 116 4.70 -16.51 -8.10
CA LEU A 116 5.45 -17.73 -7.78
C LEU A 116 6.95 -17.60 -8.09
N GLU A 117 7.30 -16.94 -9.20
CA GLU A 117 8.68 -16.62 -9.52
C GLU A 117 9.31 -15.70 -8.48
N LEU A 118 8.60 -14.66 -8.04
CA LEU A 118 9.03 -13.76 -6.98
C LEU A 118 9.27 -14.53 -5.67
N VAL A 119 8.33 -15.36 -5.24
CA VAL A 119 8.44 -16.21 -4.04
C VAL A 119 9.68 -17.11 -4.12
N ARG A 120 9.88 -17.80 -5.26
CA ARG A 120 11.06 -18.65 -5.49
C ARG A 120 12.37 -17.87 -5.39
N ASN A 121 12.37 -16.61 -5.82
CA ASN A 121 13.51 -15.71 -5.80
C ASN A 121 13.55 -14.77 -4.59
N THR A 122 12.80 -15.05 -3.52
CA THR A 122 12.79 -14.25 -2.28
C THR A 122 14.21 -14.01 -1.76
N HIS A 123 15.12 -14.96 -1.96
CA HIS A 123 16.50 -14.84 -1.55
C HIS A 123 17.26 -13.65 -2.17
N ARG A 124 16.94 -13.30 -3.42
CA ARG A 124 17.52 -12.15 -4.13
C ARG A 124 17.03 -10.84 -3.50
N VAL A 125 15.72 -10.77 -3.21
CA VAL A 125 15.10 -9.63 -2.54
C VAL A 125 15.68 -9.45 -1.13
N LEU A 126 15.84 -10.53 -0.35
CA LEU A 126 16.46 -10.49 0.97
C LEU A 126 17.95 -10.08 0.91
N ARG A 127 18.69 -10.49 -0.12
CA ARG A 127 20.10 -10.09 -0.31
C ARG A 127 20.21 -8.58 -0.56
N VAL A 128 19.35 -8.02 -1.41
CA VAL A 128 19.26 -6.57 -1.61
C VAL A 128 18.89 -5.87 -0.30
N THR A 129 17.88 -6.38 0.42
CA THR A 129 17.43 -5.84 1.72
C THR A 129 18.58 -5.69 2.71
N ARG A 130 19.42 -6.73 2.85
CA ARG A 130 20.58 -6.71 3.74
C ARG A 130 21.62 -5.70 3.33
N ALA A 131 21.78 -5.48 2.04
CA ALA A 131 22.80 -4.59 1.51
C ALA A 131 22.34 -3.12 1.46
N LEU A 132 21.06 -2.82 1.73
CA LEU A 132 20.57 -1.45 1.91
C LEU A 132 21.30 -0.70 3.04
N PRO A 133 21.43 0.65 2.93
CA PRO A 133 21.84 1.51 4.03
C PRO A 133 21.08 1.19 5.32
N ALA A 134 21.78 1.17 6.46
CA ALA A 134 21.22 0.66 7.71
C ALA A 134 19.89 1.32 8.12
N TRP A 135 19.75 2.63 7.89
CA TRP A 135 18.52 3.36 8.23
C TRP A 135 17.35 3.00 7.30
N GLN A 136 17.60 2.83 5.99
CA GLN A 136 16.60 2.37 5.02
C GLN A 136 16.18 0.93 5.33
N ARG A 137 17.16 0.05 5.57
CA ARG A 137 16.95 -1.34 5.97
C ARG A 137 16.07 -1.44 7.21
N ARG A 138 16.35 -0.65 8.26
CA ARG A 138 15.52 -0.63 9.47
C ARG A 138 14.08 -0.22 9.18
N SER A 139 13.85 0.78 8.33
CA SER A 139 12.51 1.22 7.94
C SER A 139 11.74 0.12 7.18
N VAL A 140 12.38 -0.48 6.18
CA VAL A 140 11.80 -1.56 5.37
C VAL A 140 11.48 -2.79 6.22
N VAL A 141 12.45 -3.26 7.03
CA VAL A 141 12.25 -4.43 7.90
C VAL A 141 11.15 -4.16 8.93
N ARG A 142 11.08 -2.97 9.55
CA ARG A 142 9.96 -2.63 10.45
C ARG A 142 8.62 -2.72 9.72
N CYS A 143 8.52 -2.14 8.54
CA CYS A 143 7.31 -2.13 7.72
C CYS A 143 6.80 -3.54 7.46
N VAL A 144 7.63 -4.40 6.88
CA VAL A 144 7.24 -5.75 6.48
C VAL A 144 6.88 -6.60 7.69
N ARG A 145 7.57 -6.42 8.82
CA ARG A 145 7.26 -7.15 10.06
C ARG A 145 5.91 -6.77 10.67
N VAL A 146 5.59 -5.47 10.71
CA VAL A 146 4.28 -5.01 11.20
C VAL A 146 3.18 -5.52 10.28
N LEU A 147 3.37 -5.41 8.97
CA LEU A 147 2.43 -5.89 7.96
C LEU A 147 2.19 -7.41 8.07
N ALA A 148 3.25 -8.22 8.11
CA ALA A 148 3.14 -9.68 8.23
C ALA A 148 2.44 -10.12 9.52
N LYS A 149 2.72 -9.44 10.65
CA LYS A 149 2.03 -9.71 11.92
C LYS A 149 0.54 -9.36 11.86
N GLY A 150 0.21 -8.25 11.21
CA GLY A 150 -1.17 -7.83 10.99
C GLY A 150 -1.94 -8.84 10.15
N MET A 151 -1.39 -9.22 8.99
CA MET A 151 -1.98 -10.24 8.10
C MET A 151 -2.24 -11.55 8.84
N ALA A 152 -1.27 -12.06 9.60
CA ALA A 152 -1.45 -13.28 10.40
C ALA A 152 -2.61 -13.15 11.41
N ARG A 153 -2.70 -12.02 12.13
CA ARG A 153 -3.76 -11.76 13.11
C ARG A 153 -5.14 -11.66 12.47
N PHE A 154 -5.27 -10.94 11.35
CA PHE A 154 -6.56 -10.77 10.66
C PHE A 154 -7.00 -12.04 9.95
N GLN A 155 -6.08 -12.82 9.39
CA GLN A 155 -6.39 -14.13 8.82
C GLN A 155 -6.92 -15.13 9.86
N ALA A 156 -6.40 -15.08 11.09
CA ALA A 156 -6.90 -15.93 12.18
C ALA A 156 -8.34 -15.59 12.59
N ASN A 157 -8.80 -14.37 12.32
CA ASN A 157 -10.12 -13.86 12.70
C ASN A 157 -10.98 -13.47 11.49
N LYS A 158 -10.65 -13.99 10.30
CA LYS A 158 -11.39 -13.67 9.07
C LYS A 158 -12.81 -14.21 9.16
N ARG A 159 -13.77 -13.46 8.64
CA ARG A 159 -15.18 -13.84 8.65
C ARG A 159 -15.87 -13.45 7.34
N PRO A 160 -16.90 -14.19 6.92
CA PRO A 160 -17.65 -13.85 5.70
C PRO A 160 -18.62 -12.67 5.91
N ASP A 161 -18.97 -12.34 7.16
CA ASP A 161 -19.92 -11.28 7.53
C ASP A 161 -19.27 -9.94 7.87
N GLY A 162 -17.96 -9.78 7.61
CA GLY A 162 -17.27 -8.50 7.76
C GLY A 162 -16.45 -8.36 9.04
N LEU A 163 -15.76 -7.22 9.14
CA LEU A 163 -15.05 -6.79 10.34
C LEU A 163 -16.02 -6.23 11.37
N ALA A 164 -15.62 -6.27 12.65
CA ALA A 164 -16.52 -5.93 13.75
C ALA A 164 -17.15 -4.54 13.65
N ASP A 165 -16.33 -3.55 13.31
CA ASP A 165 -16.70 -2.16 13.21
C ASP A 165 -15.65 -1.40 12.38
N MET A 166 -15.86 -0.08 12.25
CA MET A 166 -14.90 0.79 11.59
C MET A 166 -13.52 0.82 12.27
N ALA A 167 -13.44 0.61 13.59
CA ALA A 167 -12.15 0.61 14.29
C ALA A 167 -11.31 -0.62 13.91
N ALA A 168 -11.93 -1.80 13.82
CA ALA A 168 -11.29 -3.01 13.30
C ALA A 168 -10.87 -2.86 11.82
N PHE A 169 -11.69 -2.17 11.02
CA PHE A 169 -11.37 -1.82 9.64
C PHE A 169 -10.14 -0.91 9.53
N ASP A 170 -10.09 0.14 10.36
CA ASP A 170 -8.95 1.06 10.38
C ASP A 170 -7.68 0.38 10.89
N ASP A 171 -7.78 -0.50 11.89
CA ASP A 171 -6.66 -1.32 12.38
C ASP A 171 -6.13 -2.27 11.29
N TYR A 172 -7.03 -2.90 10.52
CA TYR A 172 -6.64 -3.69 9.35
C TYR A 172 -5.90 -2.83 8.32
N CYS A 173 -6.48 -1.70 7.93
CA CYS A 173 -5.91 -0.78 6.97
C CYS A 173 -4.54 -0.23 7.40
N TYR A 174 -4.34 0.02 8.71
CA TYR A 174 -3.05 0.44 9.25
C TYR A 174 -1.98 -0.62 8.98
N HIS A 175 -2.27 -1.89 9.30
CA HIS A 175 -1.29 -2.95 9.19
C HIS A 175 -0.85 -3.23 7.74
N VAL A 176 -1.79 -3.24 6.80
CA VAL A 176 -1.50 -3.63 5.41
C VAL A 176 -1.09 -2.45 4.52
N ALA A 177 -1.39 -1.21 4.91
CA ALA A 177 -1.05 -0.03 4.09
C ALA A 177 -0.58 1.20 4.88
N GLY A 178 -1.13 1.46 6.06
CA GLY A 178 -0.72 2.60 6.89
C GLY A 178 0.78 2.57 7.23
N VAL A 179 1.30 1.40 7.62
CA VAL A 179 2.73 1.22 7.91
C VAL A 179 3.63 1.39 6.67
N VAL A 180 3.11 1.12 5.47
CA VAL A 180 3.80 1.39 4.20
C VAL A 180 3.90 2.90 3.98
N GLY A 181 2.83 3.65 4.26
CA GLY A 181 2.84 5.11 4.25
C GLY A 181 3.87 5.70 5.22
N GLU A 182 3.96 5.18 6.45
CA GLU A 182 4.99 5.56 7.43
C GLU A 182 6.41 5.29 6.88
N MET A 183 6.63 4.09 6.33
CA MET A 183 7.93 3.67 5.81
C MET A 183 8.38 4.56 4.65
N LEU A 184 7.50 4.85 3.69
CA LEU A 184 7.77 5.77 2.58
C LEU A 184 8.08 7.18 3.10
N THR A 185 7.32 7.67 4.08
CA THR A 185 7.53 8.99 4.69
C THR A 185 8.90 9.08 5.37
N VAL A 186 9.31 8.04 6.09
CA VAL A 186 10.66 7.94 6.68
C VAL A 186 11.73 7.99 5.59
N LEU A 187 11.55 7.26 4.49
CA LEU A 187 12.49 7.26 3.37
C LEU A 187 12.59 8.65 2.71
N PHE A 188 11.46 9.30 2.46
CA PHE A 188 11.41 10.63 1.85
C PHE A 188 12.00 11.71 2.75
N CYS A 189 11.72 11.68 4.06
CA CYS A 189 12.30 12.61 5.03
C CYS A 189 13.82 12.40 5.19
N GLY A 190 14.31 11.16 5.07
CA GLY A 190 15.74 10.87 5.09
C GLY A 190 16.48 11.30 3.83
N TYR A 191 15.78 11.36 2.69
CA TYR A 191 16.32 11.82 1.42
C TYR A 191 16.25 13.35 1.25
N SER A 192 15.10 13.96 1.56
CA SER A 192 14.87 15.39 1.38
C SER A 192 14.90 16.13 2.71
N THR A 193 15.89 17.00 2.89
CA THR A 193 16.08 17.78 4.13
C THR A 193 14.89 18.68 4.43
N VAL A 194 14.24 19.22 3.39
CA VAL A 194 13.03 20.04 3.51
C VAL A 194 11.89 19.21 4.10
N MET A 195 11.64 18.02 3.56
CA MET A 195 10.64 17.11 4.12
C MET A 195 11.00 16.68 5.55
N GLY A 196 12.28 16.43 5.82
CA GLY A 196 12.78 16.06 7.14
C GLY A 196 12.41 17.06 8.24
N ARG A 197 12.36 18.36 7.95
CA ARG A 197 11.93 19.40 8.91
C ARG A 197 10.44 19.29 9.28
N HIS A 198 9.61 18.77 8.39
CA HIS A 198 8.17 18.58 8.57
C HIS A 198 7.80 17.13 8.90
N ARG A 199 8.77 16.30 9.31
CA ARG A 199 8.58 14.85 9.48
C ARG A 199 7.39 14.51 10.37
N GLN A 200 7.20 15.19 11.50
CA GLN A 200 6.11 14.87 12.43
C GLN A 200 4.73 15.08 11.78
N GLU A 201 4.57 16.16 11.01
CA GLU A 201 3.33 16.45 10.30
C GLU A 201 3.09 15.44 9.18
N LEU A 202 4.11 15.18 8.35
CA LEU A 202 4.07 14.21 7.27
C LEU A 202 3.71 12.80 7.78
N MET A 203 4.27 12.38 8.92
CA MET A 203 3.95 11.07 9.53
C MET A 203 2.49 10.97 10.00
N ARG A 204 1.87 12.07 10.45
CA ARG A 204 0.44 12.05 10.80
C ARG A 204 -0.42 11.88 9.54
N MET A 205 -0.09 12.58 8.47
CA MET A 205 -0.86 12.50 7.22
C MET A 205 -0.59 11.21 6.43
N SER A 206 0.59 10.58 6.62
CA SER A 206 0.94 9.35 5.91
C SER A 206 0.01 8.17 6.20
N LEU A 207 -0.59 8.16 7.39
CA LEU A 207 -1.59 7.16 7.76
C LEU A 207 -2.84 7.28 6.87
N SER A 208 -3.36 8.50 6.68
CA SER A 208 -4.49 8.73 5.76
C SER A 208 -4.13 8.46 4.32
N PHE A 209 -2.90 8.75 3.90
CA PHE A 209 -2.42 8.39 2.57
C PHE A 209 -2.51 6.87 2.34
N GLY A 210 -2.00 6.06 3.28
CA GLY A 210 -2.09 4.60 3.21
C GLY A 210 -3.53 4.09 3.28
N GLN A 211 -4.34 4.62 4.20
CA GLN A 211 -5.75 4.26 4.36
C GLN A 211 -6.55 4.52 3.08
N ALA A 212 -6.39 5.68 2.44
CA ALA A 212 -7.12 6.01 1.21
C ALA A 212 -6.89 4.95 0.10
N LEU A 213 -5.64 4.52 -0.07
CA LEU A 213 -5.28 3.51 -1.06
C LEU A 213 -5.85 2.13 -0.69
N GLN A 214 -5.76 1.73 0.58
CA GLN A 214 -6.25 0.42 1.01
C GLN A 214 -7.77 0.33 1.01
N MET A 215 -8.45 1.37 1.48
CA MET A 215 -9.91 1.47 1.39
C MET A 215 -10.37 1.31 -0.06
N THR A 216 -9.70 1.99 -0.99
CA THR A 216 -10.02 1.87 -2.41
C THR A 216 -9.84 0.45 -2.91
N ASN A 217 -8.79 -0.27 -2.48
CA ASN A 217 -8.60 -1.67 -2.84
C ASN A 217 -9.68 -2.57 -2.25
N ILE A 218 -9.98 -2.46 -0.97
CA ILE A 218 -11.04 -3.27 -0.31
C ILE A 218 -12.38 -3.06 -1.00
N LEU A 219 -12.76 -1.81 -1.28
CA LEU A 219 -14.03 -1.52 -1.95
C LEU A 219 -14.05 -2.02 -3.39
N LYS A 220 -12.92 -1.98 -4.10
CA LYS A 220 -12.79 -2.45 -5.49
C LYS A 220 -12.81 -3.98 -5.58
N ASP A 221 -12.23 -4.67 -4.60
CA ASP A 221 -12.01 -6.12 -4.59
C ASP A 221 -13.04 -6.90 -3.74
N VAL A 222 -14.07 -6.22 -3.20
CA VAL A 222 -15.08 -6.80 -2.28
C VAL A 222 -15.69 -8.12 -2.76
N TRP A 223 -15.94 -8.27 -4.06
CA TRP A 223 -16.53 -9.49 -4.63
C TRP A 223 -15.52 -10.64 -4.74
N ASN A 224 -14.28 -10.34 -5.13
CA ASN A 224 -13.20 -11.33 -5.15
C ASN A 224 -12.90 -11.85 -3.73
N ASP A 225 -12.92 -10.96 -2.73
CA ASP A 225 -12.74 -11.34 -1.34
C ASP A 225 -13.91 -12.21 -0.84
N ARG A 226 -15.13 -11.86 -1.24
CA ARG A 226 -16.33 -12.64 -0.90
C ARG A 226 -16.31 -14.04 -1.52
N GLU A 227 -15.87 -14.19 -2.78
CA GLU A 227 -15.67 -15.50 -3.43
C GLU A 227 -14.67 -16.39 -2.66
N ARG A 228 -13.71 -15.77 -1.96
CA ARG A 228 -12.73 -16.44 -1.09
C ARG A 228 -13.27 -16.70 0.33
N GLY A 229 -14.52 -16.35 0.61
CA GLY A 229 -15.18 -16.53 1.89
C GLY A 229 -14.77 -15.51 2.97
N VAL A 230 -14.32 -14.32 2.57
CA VAL A 230 -13.89 -13.25 3.48
C VAL A 230 -14.60 -11.95 3.13
N CYS A 231 -14.96 -11.18 4.15
CA CYS A 231 -15.44 -9.80 3.98
C CYS A 231 -14.63 -8.88 4.89
N TRP A 232 -14.06 -7.82 4.31
CA TRP A 232 -13.31 -6.81 5.03
C TRP A 232 -14.12 -5.56 5.35
N LEU A 233 -15.41 -5.50 4.98
CA LEU A 233 -16.25 -4.34 5.23
C LEU A 233 -16.65 -4.25 6.72
N PRO A 234 -16.77 -3.03 7.28
CA PRO A 234 -17.12 -2.84 8.69
C PRO A 234 -18.62 -2.99 8.93
N ARG A 235 -19.01 -3.93 9.82
CA ARG A 235 -20.43 -4.27 10.05
C ARG A 235 -21.28 -3.11 10.54
N ASP A 236 -20.73 -2.21 11.38
CA ASP A 236 -21.46 -1.06 11.93
C ASP A 236 -21.91 -0.07 10.83
N ILE A 237 -21.07 0.20 9.83
CA ILE A 237 -21.41 1.10 8.72
C ILE A 237 -22.57 0.54 7.88
N PHE A 238 -22.52 -0.76 7.58
CA PHE A 238 -23.51 -1.43 6.74
C PHE A 238 -24.80 -1.73 7.51
N ALA A 239 -24.72 -2.16 8.77
CA ALA A 239 -25.88 -2.29 9.64
C ALA A 239 -26.60 -0.96 9.83
N GLY A 240 -25.87 0.15 10.03
CA GLY A 240 -26.43 1.49 10.08
C GLY A 240 -27.01 1.99 8.74
N ALA A 241 -26.77 1.27 7.64
CA ALA A 241 -27.40 1.49 6.34
C ALA A 241 -28.57 0.51 6.08
N GLY A 242 -28.83 -0.44 6.98
CA GLY A 242 -29.88 -1.46 6.83
C GLY A 242 -29.43 -2.77 6.17
N CYS A 243 -28.11 -2.99 5.99
CA CYS A 243 -27.55 -4.18 5.36
C CYS A 243 -26.59 -4.90 6.33
N PRO A 244 -26.98 -5.98 7.01
CA PRO A 244 -26.14 -6.65 8.02
C PRO A 244 -24.99 -7.51 7.44
N LEU A 245 -24.68 -7.39 6.14
CA LEU A 245 -23.63 -8.15 5.42
C LEU A 245 -23.76 -9.67 5.58
N ASP A 246 -24.97 -10.20 5.46
CA ASP A 246 -25.20 -11.66 5.44
C ASP A 246 -24.43 -12.31 4.27
N ALA A 247 -23.70 -13.38 4.57
CA ALA A 247 -22.82 -14.10 3.65
C ALA A 247 -23.56 -14.69 2.44
N ASP A 248 -24.86 -14.99 2.57
CA ASP A 248 -25.67 -15.62 1.52
C ASP A 248 -26.55 -14.60 0.77
N ALA A 249 -26.61 -13.34 1.21
CA ALA A 249 -27.48 -12.32 0.62
C ALA A 249 -26.91 -11.71 -0.67
N ASP A 250 -27.77 -11.41 -1.66
CA ASP A 250 -27.34 -10.71 -2.88
C ASP A 250 -27.14 -9.20 -2.63
N TRP A 251 -25.94 -8.84 -2.15
CA TRP A 251 -25.58 -7.46 -1.84
C TRP A 251 -25.63 -6.53 -3.07
N ALA A 252 -25.39 -7.04 -4.28
CA ALA A 252 -25.27 -6.18 -5.47
C ALA A 252 -26.62 -5.59 -5.89
N GLY A 253 -27.71 -6.30 -5.60
CA GLY A 253 -29.09 -5.85 -5.84
C GLY A 253 -29.70 -5.05 -4.69
N ASP A 254 -29.04 -4.96 -3.53
CA ASP A 254 -29.58 -4.35 -2.31
C ASP A 254 -29.26 -2.83 -2.23
N PRO A 255 -30.27 -1.93 -2.27
CA PRO A 255 -30.05 -0.49 -2.13
C PRO A 255 -29.39 -0.11 -0.80
N HIS A 256 -29.61 -0.88 0.28
CA HIS A 256 -29.00 -0.63 1.58
C HIS A 256 -27.49 -0.91 1.56
N PHE A 257 -27.06 -1.93 0.81
CA PHE A 257 -25.65 -2.18 0.55
C PHE A 257 -25.02 -1.04 -0.24
N HIS A 258 -25.72 -0.50 -1.26
CA HIS A 258 -25.25 0.65 -2.03
C HIS A 258 -25.06 1.89 -1.16
N GLU A 259 -25.95 2.13 -0.20
CA GLU A 259 -25.80 3.20 0.79
C GLU A 259 -24.59 2.96 1.71
N GLY A 260 -24.37 1.74 2.18
CA GLY A 260 -23.16 1.36 2.93
C GLY A 260 -21.88 1.63 2.13
N MET A 261 -21.85 1.22 0.85
CA MET A 261 -20.75 1.51 -0.06
C MET A 261 -20.54 3.01 -0.27
N ARG A 262 -21.62 3.80 -0.42
CA ARG A 262 -21.55 5.26 -0.53
C ARG A 262 -20.91 5.89 0.71
N ARG A 263 -21.27 5.43 1.91
CA ARG A 263 -20.65 5.88 3.17
C ARG A 263 -19.17 5.52 3.23
N MET A 264 -18.79 4.30 2.84
CA MET A 264 -17.38 3.91 2.77
C MET A 264 -16.58 4.76 1.75
N VAL A 265 -17.17 5.11 0.61
CA VAL A 265 -16.55 6.02 -0.36
C VAL A 265 -16.39 7.43 0.23
N ALA A 266 -17.36 7.93 1.00
CA ALA A 266 -17.26 9.22 1.68
C ALA A 266 -16.13 9.25 2.72
N ILE A 267 -15.95 8.17 3.49
CA ILE A 267 -14.83 8.03 4.43
C ILE A 267 -13.50 7.94 3.68
N ALA A 268 -13.41 7.10 2.65
CA ALA A 268 -12.23 7.00 1.80
C ALA A 268 -11.85 8.34 1.16
N ARG A 269 -12.85 9.15 0.79
CA ARG A 269 -12.67 10.52 0.31
C ARG A 269 -12.04 11.43 1.37
N GLY A 270 -12.44 11.35 2.63
CA GLY A 270 -11.81 12.10 3.72
C GLY A 270 -10.33 11.76 3.91
N HIS A 271 -9.97 10.48 3.76
CA HIS A 271 -8.55 10.06 3.75
C HIS A 271 -7.80 10.49 2.49
N LEU A 272 -8.47 10.46 1.33
CA LEU A 272 -7.93 10.93 0.06
C LEU A 272 -7.54 12.41 0.14
N ASP A 273 -8.40 13.26 0.74
CA ASP A 273 -8.16 14.70 0.90
C ASP A 273 -6.95 14.97 1.80
N ARG A 274 -6.82 14.27 2.92
CA ARG A 274 -5.60 14.36 3.77
C ARG A 274 -4.36 13.79 3.09
N GLY A 275 -4.51 12.72 2.32
CA GLY A 275 -3.44 12.20 1.47
C GLY A 275 -2.99 13.22 0.44
N PHE A 276 -3.91 14.03 -0.09
CA PHE A 276 -3.58 15.10 -1.00
C PHE A 276 -2.88 16.27 -0.30
N GLU A 277 -3.29 16.61 0.92
CA GLU A 277 -2.55 17.55 1.78
C GLU A 277 -1.10 17.09 2.02
N TYR A 278 -0.88 15.79 2.29
CA TYR A 278 0.46 15.21 2.36
C TYR A 278 1.28 15.48 1.09
N VAL A 279 0.67 15.33 -0.09
CA VAL A 279 1.36 15.59 -1.38
C VAL A 279 1.74 17.06 -1.53
N LEU A 280 0.89 17.98 -1.06
CA LEU A 280 1.20 19.42 -1.11
C LEU A 280 2.37 19.80 -0.20
N GLN A 281 2.58 19.07 0.91
CA GLN A 281 3.70 19.27 1.82
C GLN A 281 5.05 18.76 1.27
N ILE A 282 5.02 17.89 0.25
CA ILE A 282 6.23 17.54 -0.49
C ILE A 282 6.66 18.81 -1.25
N PRO A 283 7.92 19.27 -1.19
CA PRO A 283 8.31 20.49 -1.87
C PRO A 283 8.29 20.34 -3.40
N VAL A 284 8.03 21.44 -4.12
CA VAL A 284 8.04 21.47 -5.60
C VAL A 284 9.40 21.09 -6.21
N SER A 285 10.48 21.22 -5.44
CA SER A 285 11.83 20.78 -5.79
C SER A 285 12.00 19.26 -5.81
N GLU A 286 11.02 18.51 -5.30
CA GLU A 286 10.98 17.04 -5.29
C GLU A 286 9.88 16.50 -6.22
N PRO A 287 9.90 16.84 -7.53
CA PRO A 287 8.79 16.56 -8.43
C PRO A 287 8.61 15.06 -8.67
N GLY A 288 9.66 14.25 -8.48
CA GLY A 288 9.59 12.78 -8.59
C GLY A 288 8.75 12.14 -7.48
N ILE A 289 8.96 12.57 -6.23
CA ILE A 289 8.19 12.11 -5.08
C ILE A 289 6.73 12.58 -5.21
N ARG A 290 6.51 13.85 -5.62
CA ARG A 290 5.16 14.36 -5.92
C ARG A 290 4.44 13.52 -6.97
N ARG A 291 5.09 13.19 -8.09
CA ARG A 291 4.53 12.33 -9.15
C ARG A 291 4.18 10.93 -8.63
N PHE A 292 5.10 10.30 -7.92
CA PHE A 292 4.89 8.99 -7.30
C PHE A 292 3.62 8.98 -6.46
N CYS A 293 3.46 9.95 -5.56
CA CYS A 293 2.31 10.01 -4.65
C CYS A 293 1.01 10.41 -5.35
N ILE A 294 1.02 11.45 -6.20
CA ILE A 294 -0.22 11.95 -6.82
C ILE A 294 -0.78 10.98 -7.84
N TRP A 295 0.05 10.17 -8.51
CA TRP A 295 -0.46 9.14 -9.41
C TRP A 295 -1.21 8.06 -8.63
N ALA A 296 -0.67 7.63 -7.49
CA ALA A 296 -1.34 6.66 -6.62
C ALA A 296 -2.70 7.19 -6.14
N LEU A 297 -2.73 8.42 -5.59
CA LEU A 297 -3.98 9.04 -5.13
C LEU A 297 -4.96 9.34 -6.27
N GLY A 298 -4.48 9.82 -7.42
CA GLY A 298 -5.31 10.12 -8.58
C GLY A 298 -6.00 8.86 -9.12
N MET A 299 -5.28 7.74 -9.19
CA MET A 299 -5.89 6.45 -9.54
C MET A 299 -6.87 5.99 -8.46
N ALA A 300 -6.59 6.18 -7.17
CA ALA A 300 -7.54 5.84 -6.12
C ALA A 300 -8.84 6.66 -6.24
N ALA A 301 -8.73 7.97 -6.42
CA ALA A 301 -9.86 8.89 -6.61
C ALA A 301 -10.76 8.49 -7.79
N LEU A 302 -10.14 8.15 -8.92
CA LEU A 302 -10.87 7.72 -10.12
C LEU A 302 -11.56 6.36 -9.93
N THR A 303 -10.93 5.41 -9.24
CA THR A 303 -11.53 4.11 -8.91
C THR A 303 -12.73 4.30 -7.98
N LEU A 304 -12.59 5.10 -6.92
CA LEU A 304 -13.71 5.44 -6.02
C LEU A 304 -14.85 6.12 -6.78
N GLY A 305 -14.53 6.99 -7.75
CA GLY A 305 -15.53 7.63 -8.60
C GLY A 305 -16.20 6.67 -9.59
N ASN A 306 -15.59 5.54 -9.91
CA ASN A 306 -16.23 4.47 -10.68
C ASN A 306 -17.13 3.62 -9.79
N ILE A 307 -16.66 3.24 -8.60
CA ILE A 307 -17.46 2.50 -7.59
C ILE A 307 -18.74 3.28 -7.26
N HIS A 308 -18.62 4.58 -6.98
CA HIS A 308 -19.78 5.41 -6.65
C HIS A 308 -20.82 5.53 -7.77
N ARG A 309 -20.37 5.47 -9.05
CA ARG A 309 -21.27 5.54 -10.22
C ARG A 309 -21.89 4.21 -10.61
N HIS A 310 -21.31 3.11 -10.15
CA HIS A 310 -21.71 1.76 -10.50
C HIS A 310 -21.85 0.93 -9.21
N PRO A 311 -22.73 1.30 -8.26
CA PRO A 311 -22.82 0.63 -6.97
C PRO A 311 -23.23 -0.86 -7.05
N GLN A 312 -23.79 -1.28 -8.18
CA GLN A 312 -24.22 -2.65 -8.48
C GLN A 312 -23.17 -3.51 -9.19
N PHE A 313 -21.93 -3.02 -9.37
CA PHE A 313 -20.85 -3.79 -10.01
C PHE A 313 -20.65 -5.13 -9.29
N ARG A 314 -20.24 -6.16 -10.02
CA ARG A 314 -19.85 -7.48 -9.47
C ARG A 314 -18.43 -7.86 -9.87
N ASP A 315 -17.94 -7.34 -10.99
CA ASP A 315 -16.58 -7.56 -11.47
C ASP A 315 -15.75 -6.25 -11.37
N PRO A 316 -14.54 -6.28 -10.75
CA PRO A 316 -13.62 -5.14 -10.76
C PRO A 316 -13.30 -4.56 -12.15
N ALA A 317 -13.49 -5.34 -13.23
CA ALA A 317 -13.37 -4.89 -14.60
C ALA A 317 -14.37 -3.78 -14.97
N GLU A 318 -15.56 -3.77 -14.36
CA GLU A 318 -16.62 -2.78 -14.60
C GLU A 318 -16.23 -1.39 -14.09
N ILE A 319 -15.46 -1.34 -13.00
CA ILE A 319 -15.00 -0.10 -12.36
C ILE A 319 -13.55 0.25 -12.73
N LYS A 320 -12.96 -0.46 -13.68
CA LYS A 320 -11.55 -0.29 -14.05
C LYS A 320 -11.28 1.03 -14.76
N ILE A 321 -10.24 1.72 -14.32
CA ILE A 321 -9.78 2.94 -15.01
C ILE A 321 -9.19 2.59 -16.37
N SER A 322 -9.61 3.31 -17.41
CA SER A 322 -9.12 3.07 -18.77
C SER A 322 -7.63 3.39 -18.92
N ARG A 323 -6.93 2.66 -19.80
CA ARG A 323 -5.52 2.94 -20.13
C ARG A 323 -5.33 4.37 -20.68
N ARG A 324 -6.33 4.90 -21.39
CA ARG A 324 -6.31 6.28 -21.92
C ARG A 324 -6.32 7.30 -20.79
N THR A 325 -7.17 7.10 -19.78
CA THR A 325 -7.23 7.93 -18.58
C THR A 325 -5.92 7.92 -17.81
N VAL A 326 -5.32 6.73 -17.61
CA VAL A 326 -4.01 6.59 -16.94
C VAL A 326 -2.92 7.34 -17.73
N ARG A 327 -2.83 7.15 -19.06
CA ARG A 327 -1.87 7.89 -19.89
C ARG A 327 -2.09 9.39 -19.81
N GLY A 328 -3.34 9.85 -19.88
CA GLY A 328 -3.69 11.27 -19.76
C GLY A 328 -3.20 11.87 -18.44
N LEU A 329 -3.46 11.19 -17.32
CA LEU A 329 -2.95 11.57 -16.01
C LEU A 329 -1.42 11.69 -16.04
N MET A 330 -0.73 10.68 -16.58
CA MET A 330 0.74 10.67 -16.64
C MET A 330 1.32 11.78 -17.52
N THR A 331 0.67 12.13 -18.63
CA THR A 331 1.13 13.18 -19.56
C THR A 331 1.01 14.58 -18.96
N ILE A 332 -0.08 14.88 -18.23
CA ILE A 332 -0.32 16.24 -17.70
C ILE A 332 0.42 16.50 -16.38
N THR A 333 0.63 15.45 -15.58
CA THR A 333 1.13 15.59 -14.20
C THR A 333 2.50 16.28 -14.09
N PRO A 334 3.50 16.08 -14.98
CA PRO A 334 4.79 16.77 -14.90
C PRO A 334 4.69 18.30 -14.82
N ALA A 335 3.67 18.91 -15.46
CA ALA A 335 3.40 20.33 -15.36
C ALA A 335 2.68 20.68 -14.04
N LEU A 336 1.72 19.84 -13.62
CA LEU A 336 0.92 20.07 -12.42
C LEU A 336 1.75 20.03 -11.13
N VAL A 337 2.65 19.07 -10.98
CA VAL A 337 3.40 18.86 -9.71
C VAL A 337 4.35 20.01 -9.37
N ARG A 338 4.65 20.88 -10.32
CA ARG A 338 5.50 22.06 -10.11
C ARG A 338 4.72 23.29 -9.64
N ARG A 339 3.38 23.24 -9.61
CA ARG A 339 2.52 24.38 -9.27
C ARG A 339 1.32 23.91 -8.42
N ASP A 340 1.31 24.26 -7.15
CA ASP A 340 0.29 23.78 -6.20
C ASP A 340 -1.13 24.15 -6.60
N TRP A 341 -1.37 25.33 -7.17
CA TRP A 341 -2.71 25.73 -7.61
C TRP A 341 -3.25 24.85 -8.75
N LEU A 342 -2.39 24.47 -9.71
CA LEU A 342 -2.76 23.55 -10.79
C LEU A 342 -3.04 22.16 -10.24
N LEU A 343 -2.20 21.71 -9.30
CA LEU A 343 -2.36 20.42 -8.65
C LEU A 343 -3.69 20.37 -7.86
N LYS A 344 -4.00 21.41 -7.08
CA LYS A 344 -5.27 21.59 -6.36
C LYS A 344 -6.47 21.57 -7.30
N ALA A 345 -6.43 22.34 -8.39
CA ALA A 345 -7.51 22.36 -9.38
C ALA A 345 -7.73 20.99 -10.04
N SER A 346 -6.65 20.29 -10.40
CA SER A 346 -6.73 18.94 -10.99
C SER A 346 -7.33 17.91 -10.02
N TYR A 347 -6.96 17.99 -8.74
CA TYR A 347 -7.47 17.12 -7.70
C TYR A 347 -8.94 17.40 -7.41
N ALA A 348 -9.34 18.68 -7.32
CA ALA A 348 -10.75 19.06 -7.18
C ALA A 348 -11.60 18.53 -8.35
N ALA A 349 -11.09 18.61 -9.58
CA ALA A 349 -11.77 18.06 -10.76
C ALA A 349 -11.91 16.53 -10.69
N ALA A 350 -10.84 15.81 -10.33
CA ALA A 350 -10.83 14.35 -10.23
C ALA A 350 -11.80 13.83 -9.16
N THR A 351 -12.03 14.61 -8.13
CA THR A 351 -12.80 14.21 -6.96
C THR A 351 -14.21 14.83 -6.91
N ARG A 352 -14.58 15.69 -7.86
CA ARG A 352 -15.88 16.37 -7.94
C ARG A 352 -17.09 15.43 -7.93
N ARG A 353 -16.91 14.21 -8.42
CA ARG A 353 -17.98 13.20 -8.53
C ARG A 353 -18.06 12.26 -7.32
N LEU A 354 -17.21 12.44 -6.32
CA LEU A 354 -17.28 11.67 -5.08
C LEU A 354 -18.33 12.29 -4.14
N PRO A 355 -18.94 11.49 -3.25
CA PRO A 355 -19.77 12.04 -2.18
C PRO A 355 -18.97 13.02 -1.31
N PRO A 356 -19.66 13.91 -0.56
CA PRO A 356 -19.01 14.76 0.45
C PRO A 356 -18.12 13.92 1.39
N ALA A 357 -16.95 14.46 1.73
CA ALA A 357 -16.00 13.78 2.58
C ALA A 357 -16.58 13.54 3.99
N ASP A 358 -16.50 12.31 4.49
CA ASP A 358 -16.65 12.00 5.92
C ASP A 358 -15.25 11.96 6.54
N VAL A 359 -14.94 12.97 7.34
CA VAL A 359 -13.59 13.26 7.83
C VAL A 359 -13.37 12.55 9.16
N ARG A 360 -12.80 11.34 9.12
CA ARG A 360 -12.46 10.55 10.32
C ARG A 360 -10.95 10.61 10.63
N PRO A 361 -10.52 10.61 11.90
CA PRO A 361 -9.10 10.55 12.23
C PRO A 361 -8.48 9.24 11.73
N ALA A 362 -7.24 9.29 11.26
CA ALA A 362 -6.51 8.08 10.94
C ALA A 362 -6.18 7.30 12.21
N HIS A 363 -6.48 6.00 12.25
CA HIS A 363 -6.16 5.16 13.39
C HIS A 363 -4.67 4.81 13.41
N ASN A 364 -4.04 4.95 14.58
CA ASN A 364 -2.74 4.36 14.84
C ASN A 364 -2.85 3.46 16.08
N PRO A 365 -2.74 2.14 15.93
CA PRO A 365 -2.88 1.21 17.05
C PRO A 365 -1.77 1.40 18.11
N ALA A 366 -0.63 2.04 17.77
CA ALA A 366 0.41 2.37 18.75
C ALA A 366 0.06 3.53 19.68
N HIS A 367 -0.97 4.32 19.36
CA HIS A 367 -1.49 5.41 20.20
C HIS A 367 -2.84 5.07 20.86
N GLY A 368 -3.36 3.85 20.65
CA GLY A 368 -4.58 3.33 21.26
C GLY A 368 -4.31 2.58 22.56
N GLY A 369 -3.82 3.28 23.59
CA GLY A 369 -4.15 2.89 24.97
C GLY A 369 -5.58 3.38 25.27
N PRO A 370 -6.36 2.69 26.11
CA PRO A 370 -7.72 3.13 26.42
C PRO A 370 -7.67 4.51 27.06
N ALA A 371 -8.13 5.53 26.33
CA ALA A 371 -8.56 6.79 26.91
C ALA A 371 -9.89 6.52 27.61
N GLY A 372 -9.82 6.13 28.89
CA GLY A 372 -10.99 5.95 29.74
C GLY A 372 -10.81 4.88 30.80
N ARG A 373 -10.28 5.27 31.95
CA ARG A 373 -11.03 5.33 33.21
C ARG A 373 -10.53 6.51 34.03
#